data_AF-A0A2V9QWA0-F1
#
_entry.id   AF-A0A2V9QWA0-F1
#
_cell.length_a   1.000
_cell.length_b   1.000
_cell.length_c   1.000
_cell.angle_alpha   90.00
_cell.angle_beta   90.00
_cell.angle_gamma   90.00
#
_symmetry.space_group_name_H-M   'P 1'
#
loop_
_entity.id
_entity.type
_entity.pdbx_description
1 polymer ?
#
loop_
_entity_poly.entity_id
_entity_poly.type
_entity_poly.pdbx_seq_one_letter_code
_entity_poly.pdbx_strand_id
1 'polypeptide(L)'
;MVLRACKVSVRDIRDVEHTVDVTAETLYEAVASALAAMQQDNWVGEIAQGLNIVSVCVQQPSVKHEVKIQDFLAWLGRKGGSPVEIVLREKVTRLLGRQPSRTA
;
A
#
# COMPACT_ATOMS: atom_id res chain seq x y z
N MET A 1 -10.30 21.58 12.07
CA MET A 1 -9.71 20.30 12.51
C MET A 1 -9.10 19.62 11.28
N VAL A 2 -8.05 18.80 11.40
CA VAL A 2 -7.27 18.30 10.25
C VAL A 2 -7.42 16.79 10.13
N LEU A 3 -7.97 16.32 9.00
CA LEU A 3 -8.05 14.91 8.65
C LEU A 3 -6.66 14.34 8.36
N ARG A 4 -6.38 13.15 8.89
CA ARG A 4 -5.14 12.42 8.64
C ARG A 4 -5.45 11.07 8.02
N ALA A 5 -4.67 10.70 7.00
CA ALA A 5 -4.66 9.33 6.50
C ALA A 5 -3.97 8.44 7.53
N CYS A 6 -4.65 7.39 7.97
CA CYS A 6 -4.21 6.46 8.99
C CYS A 6 -4.35 5.05 8.44
N LYS A 7 -3.30 4.24 8.59
CA LYS A 7 -3.36 2.80 8.39
C LYS A 7 -3.67 2.14 9.72
N VAL A 8 -4.78 1.44 9.82
CA VAL A 8 -5.22 0.79 11.05
C VAL A 8 -5.14 -0.71 10.86
N SER A 9 -4.43 -1.41 11.74
CA SER A 9 -4.37 -2.87 11.76
C SER A 9 -4.98 -3.45 13.02
N VAL A 10 -5.72 -4.54 12.84
CA VAL A 10 -6.43 -5.29 13.87
C VAL A 10 -6.22 -6.77 13.61
N ARG A 11 -5.87 -7.56 14.62
CA ARG A 11 -5.80 -9.02 14.47
C ARG A 11 -7.16 -9.65 14.75
N ASP A 12 -7.53 -10.73 14.09
CA ASP A 12 -8.73 -11.49 14.47
C ASP A 12 -8.39 -12.60 15.49
N ILE A 13 -9.40 -13.36 15.93
CA ILE A 13 -9.23 -14.50 16.85
C ILE A 13 -8.37 -15.64 16.28
N ARG A 14 -8.11 -15.64 14.97
CA ARG A 14 -7.26 -16.63 14.27
C ARG A 14 -5.84 -16.07 14.05
N ASP A 15 -5.49 -14.96 14.72
CA ASP A 15 -4.21 -14.25 14.58
C ASP A 15 -3.95 -13.71 13.16
N VAL A 16 -5.01 -13.50 12.37
CA VAL A 16 -4.91 -12.88 11.04
C VAL A 16 -4.94 -11.37 11.19
N GLU A 17 -3.91 -10.69 10.67
CA GLU A 17 -3.85 -9.23 10.65
C GLU A 17 -4.68 -8.64 9.50
N HIS A 18 -5.71 -7.88 9.86
CA HIS A 18 -6.54 -7.12 8.94
C HIS A 18 -6.08 -5.66 8.98
N THR A 19 -5.83 -5.07 7.81
CA THR A 19 -5.34 -3.70 7.71
C THR A 19 -6.22 -2.89 6.77
N VAL A 20 -6.66 -1.72 7.22
CA VAL A 20 -7.50 -0.78 6.43
C VAL A 20 -6.91 0.62 6.51
N ASP A 21 -6.92 1.32 5.37
CA ASP A 21 -6.58 2.74 5.30
C ASP A 21 -7.85 3.57 5.51
N VAL A 22 -7.82 4.47 6.50
CA VAL A 22 -8.94 5.37 6.87
C VAL A 22 -8.47 6.81 6.95
N THR A 23 -9.41 7.75 6.85
CA THR A 23 -9.16 9.17 7.15
C THR A 23 -9.91 9.54 8.41
N ALA A 24 -9.21 10.10 9.39
CA ALA A 24 -9.82 10.50 10.66
C ALA A 24 -9.15 11.74 11.26
N GLU A 25 -9.90 12.47 12.05
CA GLU A 25 -9.44 13.64 12.79
C GLU A 25 -8.84 13.26 14.15
N THR A 26 -9.34 12.16 14.74
CA THR A 26 -8.89 11.65 16.04
C THR A 26 -8.50 10.18 15.99
N LEU A 27 -7.73 9.72 16.99
CA LEU A 27 -7.35 8.32 17.13
C LEU A 27 -8.58 7.40 17.24
N TYR A 28 -9.57 7.77 18.06
CA TYR A 28 -10.77 6.96 18.27
C TYR A 28 -11.67 6.94 17.05
N GLU A 29 -11.75 8.04 16.30
CA GLU A 29 -12.46 8.06 15.02
C GLU A 29 -11.77 7.17 13.97
N ALA A 30 -10.43 7.13 13.95
CA ALA A 30 -9.69 6.21 13.08
C ALA A 30 -10.01 4.75 13.42
N VAL A 31 -10.02 4.40 14.71
CA VAL A 31 -10.38 3.06 15.18
C VAL A 31 -11.83 2.72 14.84
N ALA A 32 -12.78 3.62 15.12
CA ALA A 32 -14.19 3.41 14.82
C ALA A 32 -14.43 3.22 13.32
N SER A 33 -13.82 4.07 12.49
CA SER A 33 -13.94 3.99 11.03
C SER A 33 -13.34 2.69 10.49
N ALA A 34 -12.19 2.25 11.02
CA ALA A 34 -11.56 1.00 10.61
C ALA A 34 -12.40 -0.22 11.02
N LEU A 35 -12.90 -0.25 12.26
CA LEU A 35 -13.77 -1.33 12.73
C LEU A 35 -15.10 -1.40 11.97
N ALA A 36 -15.68 -0.25 11.61
CA ALA A 36 -16.88 -0.19 10.79
C ALA A 36 -16.63 -0.71 9.37
N ALA A 37 -15.51 -0.33 8.75
CA ALA A 37 -15.12 -0.82 7.43
C ALA A 37 -14.87 -2.33 7.44
N MET A 38 -14.15 -2.84 8.44
CA MET A 38 -13.87 -4.27 8.60
C MET A 38 -15.13 -5.11 8.85
N GLN A 39 -16.13 -4.58 9.56
CA GLN A 39 -17.41 -5.28 9.78
C GLN A 39 -18.30 -5.36 8.54
N GLN A 40 -18.17 -4.42 7.60
CA GLN A 40 -18.91 -4.47 6.33
C GLN A 40 -18.33 -5.52 5.37
N ASP A 41 -17.04 -5.82 5.51
CA ASP A 41 -16.39 -6.90 4.77
C ASP A 41 -16.68 -8.24 5.46
N ASN A 42 -17.51 -9.07 4.82
CA ASN A 42 -17.87 -10.43 5.28
C ASN A 42 -16.67 -11.40 5.38
N TRP A 43 -15.46 -10.92 5.10
CA TRP A 43 -14.19 -11.63 5.11
C TRP A 43 -13.47 -11.57 6.48
N VAL A 44 -13.81 -10.60 7.32
CA VAL A 44 -13.16 -10.42 8.63
C VAL A 44 -13.78 -11.39 9.64
N GLY A 45 -12.95 -12.24 10.25
CA GLY A 45 -13.40 -13.13 11.32
C GLY A 45 -13.88 -12.35 12.55
N GLU A 46 -14.44 -13.04 13.53
CA GLU A 46 -14.86 -12.39 14.78
C GLU A 46 -13.67 -11.66 15.42
N ILE A 47 -13.78 -10.33 15.58
CA ILE A 47 -12.75 -9.54 16.26
C ILE A 47 -13.03 -9.62 17.76
N ALA A 48 -12.12 -10.23 18.53
CA ALA A 48 -12.26 -10.30 19.98
C ALA A 48 -12.30 -8.90 20.60
N GLN A 49 -13.47 -8.49 21.10
CA GLN A 49 -13.72 -7.12 21.59
C GLN A 49 -13.00 -6.78 22.91
N GLY A 50 -12.38 -7.76 23.60
CA GLY A 50 -11.88 -7.58 24.97
C GLY A 50 -10.37 -7.37 25.16
N LEU A 51 -9.51 -7.84 24.25
CA LEU A 51 -8.05 -7.86 24.45
C LEU A 51 -7.22 -7.53 23.20
N ASN A 52 -7.86 -7.15 22.10
CA ASN A 52 -7.13 -6.91 20.86
C ASN A 52 -6.46 -5.54 20.83
N ILE A 53 -5.19 -5.50 20.44
CA ILE A 53 -4.45 -4.26 20.25
C ILE A 53 -4.72 -3.78 18.82
N VAL A 54 -5.40 -2.64 18.70
CA VAL A 54 -5.56 -1.94 17.42
C VAL A 54 -4.36 -1.03 17.21
N SER A 55 -3.58 -1.30 16.17
CA SER A 55 -2.44 -0.46 15.82
C SER A 55 -2.86 0.61 14.81
N VAL A 56 -2.61 1.87 15.13
CA VAL A 56 -2.93 3.01 14.25
C VAL A 56 -1.64 3.71 13.84
N CYS A 57 -1.32 3.67 12.55
CA CYS A 57 -0.18 4.35 11.97
C CYS A 57 -0.63 5.55 11.14
N VAL A 58 -0.35 6.76 11.63
CA VAL A 58 -0.59 7.99 10.88
C VAL A 58 0.39 8.10 9.72
N GLN A 59 -0.11 8.21 8.49
CA GLN A 59 0.70 8.35 7.28
C GLN A 59 0.84 9.83 6.91
N GLN A 60 1.67 10.59 7.65
CA GLN A 60 1.96 11.99 7.33
C GLN A 60 3.46 12.25 7.15
N PRO A 61 3.87 12.85 6.00
CA PRO A 61 3.10 13.09 4.78
C PRO A 61 2.88 11.79 3.99
N SER A 62 1.63 11.46 3.66
CA SER A 62 1.33 10.30 2.79
C SER A 62 1.60 10.70 1.34
N VAL A 63 2.67 10.15 0.76
CA VAL A 63 2.97 10.33 -0.66
C VAL A 63 2.45 9.12 -1.41
N LYS A 64 1.30 9.27 -2.08
CA LYS A 64 0.75 8.27 -2.98
C LYS A 64 1.28 8.53 -4.39
N HIS A 65 1.99 7.55 -4.96
CA HIS A 65 2.39 7.58 -6.36
C HIS A 65 1.52 6.58 -7.13
N GLU A 66 0.77 7.07 -8.11
CA GLU A 66 0.01 6.22 -9.02
C GLU A 66 0.77 6.13 -10.35
N VAL A 67 1.06 4.91 -10.78
CA VAL A 67 1.75 4.64 -12.03
C VAL A 67 0.87 3.75 -12.88
N LYS A 68 0.50 4.22 -14.07
CA LYS A 68 -0.21 3.36 -15.04
C LYS A 68 0.75 2.27 -15.50
N ILE A 69 0.29 1.02 -15.45
CA ILE A 69 1.08 -0.13 -15.92
C ILE A 69 1.49 0.05 -17.38
N GLN A 70 0.63 0.63 -18.22
CA GLN A 70 0.96 0.93 -19.62
C GLN A 70 2.15 1.89 -19.75
N ASP A 71 2.17 2.98 -18.98
CA ASP A 71 3.25 3.98 -19.01
C ASP A 71 4.55 3.39 -18.47
N PHE A 72 4.47 2.55 -17.44
CA PHE A 72 5.60 1.81 -16.91
C PHE A 72 6.20 0.86 -17.94
N LEU A 73 5.37 0.07 -18.63
CA LEU A 73 5.83 -0.83 -19.70
C LEU A 73 6.40 -0.06 -20.89
N ALA A 74 5.78 1.06 -21.27
CA ALA A 74 6.30 1.93 -22.32
C ALA A 74 7.67 2.51 -21.94
N TRP A 75 7.85 2.96 -20.69
CA TRP A 75 9.12 3.44 -20.16
C TRP A 75 10.20 2.35 -20.18
N LEU A 76 9.87 1.11 -19.80
CA LEU A 76 10.78 -0.04 -19.89
C LEU A 76 11.22 -0.33 -21.34
N GLY A 77 10.34 -0.10 -22.31
CA GLY A 77 10.62 -0.31 -23.74
C GLY A 77 11.29 0.86 -24.46
N ARG A 78 11.46 2.02 -23.82
CA ARG A 78 12.11 3.18 -24.46
C ARG A 78 13.56 2.86 -24.80
N LYS A 79 14.03 3.31 -25.97
CA LYS A 79 15.46 3.30 -26.35
C LYS A 79 16.03 4.70 -26.11
N GLY A 80 17.26 4.77 -25.60
CA GLY A 80 17.90 6.04 -25.20
C GLY A 80 17.53 6.52 -23.79
N GLY A 81 17.98 7.72 -23.45
CA GLY A 81 17.95 8.33 -22.12
C GLY A 81 19.34 8.72 -21.63
N SER A 82 19.44 9.36 -20.47
CA SER A 82 20.72 9.57 -19.81
C SER A 82 21.36 8.24 -19.42
N PRO A 83 22.71 8.15 -19.30
CA PRO A 83 23.36 6.91 -18.87
C PRO A 83 22.81 6.35 -17.55
N VAL A 84 22.43 7.24 -16.62
CA VAL A 84 21.83 6.87 -15.32
C VAL A 84 20.45 6.23 -15.51
N GLU A 85 19.60 6.78 -16.38
CA GLU A 85 18.28 6.20 -16.65
C GLU A 85 18.37 4.85 -17.35
N ILE A 86 19.35 4.67 -18.23
CA ILE A 86 19.59 3.39 -18.92
C ILE A 86 19.94 2.31 -17.89
N VAL A 87 20.90 2.58 -17.00
CA VAL A 87 21.30 1.64 -15.93
C VAL A 87 20.14 1.36 -14.98
N LEU A 88 19.35 2.37 -14.61
CA LEU A 88 18.18 2.19 -13.75
C LEU A 88 17.13 1.31 -14.42
N ARG A 89 16.83 1.55 -15.70
CA ARG A 89 15.86 0.76 -16.47
C ARG A 89 16.30 -0.68 -16.63
N GLU A 90 17.58 -0.94 -16.89
CA GLU A 90 18.12 -2.30 -16.93
C GLU A 90 17.95 -3.03 -15.60
N LYS A 91 18.25 -2.36 -14.48
CA LYS A 91 18.05 -2.91 -13.13
C LYS A 91 16.59 -3.27 -12.88
N VAL A 92 15.66 -2.37 -13.19
CA VAL A 92 14.21 -2.61 -13.01
C VAL A 92 13.71 -3.74 -13.93
N THR A 93 14.21 -3.82 -15.16
CA THR A 93 13.86 -4.91 -16.09
C THR A 93 14.28 -6.27 -15.55
N ARG A 94 15.47 -6.37 -14.94
CA ARG A 94 15.95 -7.59 -14.30
C ARG A 94 15.11 -8.00 -13.09
N LEU A 95 14.63 -7.05 -12.28
CA LEU A 95 13.74 -7.33 -11.13
C LEU A 95 12.43 -7.99 -11.57
N LEU A 96 11.96 -7.70 -12.77
CA LEU A 96 10.76 -8.31 -13.35
C LEU A 96 11.03 -9.70 -13.97
N GLY A 97 12.24 -10.24 -13.84
CA GLY A 97 12.63 -11.51 -14.48
C GLY A 97 12.68 -11.45 -16.01
N ARG A 98 12.50 -10.25 -16.61
CA ARG A 98 12.68 -10.04 -18.04
C ARG A 98 14.17 -9.90 -18.31
N GLN A 99 14.71 -10.73 -19.21
CA GLN A 99 16.04 -10.43 -19.73
C GLN A 99 15.96 -9.10 -20.49
N PRO A 100 16.87 -8.15 -20.24
CA PRO A 100 16.98 -6.98 -21.11
C PRO A 100 17.22 -7.51 -22.52
N SER A 101 16.36 -7.09 -23.46
CA SER A 101 16.51 -7.46 -24.86
C SER A 101 17.91 -7.06 -25.32
N ARG A 102 18.81 -8.05 -25.44
CA ARG A 102 20.12 -7.89 -26.07
C ARG A 102 19.84 -7.52 -27.53
N THR A 103 19.81 -6.23 -27.83
CA THR A 103 19.85 -5.77 -29.22
C THR A 103 21.24 -6.09 -29.76
N ALA A 104 21.26 -6.88 -30.83
CA ALA A 104 22.39 -7.02 -31.74
C ALA A 104 22.76 -5.67 -32.38
#